data_AF-A0A2H9HZB5-F1
#
_entry.id   AF-A0A2H9HZB5-F1
#
_cell.length_a   1.000
_cell.length_b   1.000
_cell.length_c   1.000
_cell.angle_alpha   90.00
_cell.angle_beta   90.00
_cell.angle_gamma   90.00
#
_symmetry.space_group_name_H-M   'P 1'
#
loop_
_entity.id
_entity.type
_entity.pdbx_description
1 polymer ?
#
loop_
_entity_poly.entity_id
_entity_poly.type
_entity_poly.pdbx_seq_one_letter_code
_entity_poly.pdbx_strand_id
1 'polypeptide(L)' 'MSEEVKSAVLSVIDRFCDDSGKILIEDVYRILKKEYGIDRVSAGKAIVKLYEEGKVTPSEYYYVRRA' A
#
# COMPACT_ATOMS: atom_id res chain seq x y z
N MET A 1 0.80 5.27 -15.54
CA MET A 1 0.16 5.12 -14.22
C MET A 1 -0.40 6.48 -13.86
N SER A 2 -1.65 6.59 -13.40
CA SER A 2 -2.20 7.91 -13.00
C SER A 2 -1.53 8.38 -11.70
N GLU A 3 -1.15 9.65 -11.63
CA GLU A 3 -0.67 10.29 -10.40
C GLU A 3 -1.73 10.24 -9.29
N GLU A 4 -3.01 10.21 -9.66
CA GLU A 4 -4.13 10.10 -8.71
C GLU A 4 -4.10 8.77 -7.95
N VAL A 5 -3.73 7.66 -8.62
CA VAL A 5 -3.62 6.34 -7.97
C VAL A 5 -2.45 6.33 -7.00
N LYS A 6 -1.31 6.93 -7.37
CA LYS A 6 -0.15 7.06 -6.46
C LYS A 6 -0.49 7.93 -5.25
N SER A 7 -1.18 9.04 -5.46
CA SER A 7 -1.65 9.93 -4.38
C SER A 7 -2.63 9.23 -3.44
N ALA A 8 -3.58 8.46 -3.98
CA ALA A 8 -4.51 7.66 -3.18
C ALA A 8 -3.79 6.61 -2.33
N VAL A 9 -2.79 5.91 -2.89
CA VAL A 9 -1.97 4.94 -2.13
C VAL A 9 -1.26 5.61 -0.95
N LEU A 10 -0.57 6.73 -1.18
CA LEU A 10 0.12 7.47 -0.12
C LEU A 10 -0.86 7.96 0.94
N SER A 11 -2.01 8.52 0.53
CA SER A 11 -3.05 8.97 1.46
C SER A 11 -3.59 7.85 2.33
N VAL A 12 -3.76 6.63 1.79
CA VAL A 12 -4.19 5.47 2.58
C VAL A 12 -3.11 5.07 3.59
N ILE A 13 -1.84 5.04 3.19
CA ILE A 13 -0.74 4.70 4.10
C ILE A 13 -0.68 5.74 5.24
N ASP A 14 -0.69 7.03 4.93
CA ASP A 14 -0.59 8.11 5.91
C ASP A 14 -1.77 8.14 6.90
N ARG A 15 -2.97 7.77 6.46
CA ARG A 15 -4.19 7.82 7.29
C ARG A 15 -4.38 6.59 8.17
N PHE A 16 -3.83 5.45 7.78
CA PHE A 16 -4.16 4.15 8.39
C PHE A 16 -2.95 3.35 8.85
N CYS A 17 -1.75 3.92 8.80
CA CYS A 17 -0.58 3.30 9.42
C CYS A 17 -0.71 3.29 10.95
N ASP A 18 -0.07 2.31 11.59
CA ASP A 18 0.08 2.25 13.03
C ASP A 18 1.12 3.27 13.54
N ASP A 19 1.35 3.31 14.85
CA ASP A 19 2.32 4.20 15.49
C ASP A 19 3.77 4.00 14.99
N SER A 20 4.05 2.88 14.31
CA SER A 20 5.35 2.58 13.69
C SER A 20 5.41 2.92 12.20
N GLY A 21 4.36 3.54 11.64
CA GLY A 21 4.27 3.88 10.23
C GLY A 21 4.01 2.67 9.32
N LYS A 22 3.54 1.54 9.88
CA LYS A 22 3.30 0.30 9.14
C LYS A 22 1.82 0.09 8.88
N ILE A 23 1.51 -0.50 7.74
CA ILE A 23 0.16 -0.95 7.38
C ILE A 23 0.25 -2.26 6.60
N LEU A 24 -0.69 -3.18 6.84
CA LEU A 24 -0.76 -4.42 6.07
C LEU A 24 -1.15 -4.12 4.62
N ILE A 25 -0.41 -4.72 3.69
CA ILE A 25 -0.65 -4.56 2.25
C ILE A 25 -2.08 -4.96 1.85
N GLU A 26 -2.67 -5.94 2.54
CA GLU A 26 -4.04 -6.39 2.32
C GLU A 26 -5.07 -5.34 2.74
N ASP A 27 -4.80 -4.61 3.83
CA ASP A 27 -5.64 -3.52 4.29
C ASP A 27 -5.57 -2.33 3.32
N VAL A 28 -4.37 -2.01 2.81
CA VAL A 28 -4.19 -1.01 1.75
C VAL A 28 -5.07 -1.34 0.55
N TYR A 29 -5.03 -2.58 0.05
CA TYR A 29 -5.88 -3.01 -1.08
C TYR A 29 -7.37 -2.93 -0.77
N ARG A 30 -7.78 -3.35 0.44
CA ARG A 30 -9.19 -3.32 0.85
C ARG A 30 -9.71 -1.87 0.92
N ILE A 31 -8.94 -0.95 1.50
CA ILE A 31 -9.30 0.45 1.65
C ILE A 31 -9.33 1.14 0.29
N LEU A 32 -8.30 0.95 -0.55
CA LEU A 32 -8.25 1.53 -1.90
C LEU A 32 -9.45 1.09 -2.76
N LYS A 33 -9.84 -0.17 -2.66
CA LYS A 33 -11.02 -0.67 -3.38
C LYS A 33 -12.31 -0.05 -2.88
N LYS A 34 -12.46 0.10 -1.56
CA LYS A 34 -13.67 0.62 -0.91
C LYS A 34 -13.84 2.13 -1.07
N GLU A 35 -12.79 2.91 -0.84
CA GLU A 35 -12.86 4.38 -0.80
C GLU A 35 -12.61 5.03 -2.17
N TYR A 36 -11.80 4.41 -3.03
CA TYR A 36 -11.35 5.01 -4.30
C TYR A 36 -11.74 4.19 -5.53
N GLY A 37 -12.35 3.02 -5.35
CA GLY A 37 -12.71 2.11 -6.44
C GLY A 37 -11.50 1.43 -7.13
N ILE A 38 -10.29 1.67 -6.64
CA ILE A 38 -9.03 1.20 -7.24
C ILE A 38 -8.88 -0.30 -7.01
N ASP A 39 -8.64 -1.07 -8.08
CA ASP A 39 -8.45 -2.51 -7.99
C ASP A 39 -7.04 -2.90 -7.52
N ARG A 40 -6.89 -4.16 -7.09
CA ARG A 40 -5.63 -4.69 -6.54
C ARG A 40 -4.46 -4.64 -7.53
N VAL A 41 -4.71 -4.84 -8.83
CA VAL A 41 -3.64 -4.81 -9.85
C VAL A 41 -3.14 -3.39 -10.04
N SER A 42 -4.05 -2.43 -10.15
CA SER A 42 -3.71 -1.01 -10.26
C SER A 42 -2.99 -0.50 -9.01
N ALA A 43 -3.49 -0.84 -7.82
CA ALA A 43 -2.85 -0.52 -6.54
C ALA A 43 -1.45 -1.12 -6.44
N GLY A 44 -1.28 -2.41 -6.75
CA GLY A 44 0.01 -3.10 -6.68
C GLY A 44 1.06 -2.47 -7.60
N LYS A 45 0.69 -2.15 -8.84
CA LYS A 45 1.59 -1.45 -9.77
C LYS A 45 1.97 -0.05 -9.27
N ALA A 46 1.06 0.67 -8.63
CA ALA A 46 1.34 1.98 -8.06
C ALA A 46 2.28 1.89 -6.84
N ILE A 47 2.07 0.90 -5.97
CA ILE A 47 2.96 0.64 -4.81
C ILE A 47 4.37 0.29 -5.27
N VAL A 48 4.52 -0.55 -6.30
CA VAL A 48 5.84 -0.85 -6.90
C VAL A 48 6.52 0.41 -7.42
N LYS A 49 5.78 1.29 -8.12
CA LYS A 49 6.33 2.57 -8.59
C LYS A 49 6.75 3.49 -7.45
N LEU A 50 5.94 3.60 -6.40
CA LEU A 50 6.27 4.39 -5.22
C LEU A 50 7.50 3.84 -4.49
N TYR A 51 7.70 2.51 -4.50
CA TYR A 51 8.90 1.88 -3.97
C TYR A 51 10.13 2.22 -4.81
N GLU A 52 10.04 2.11 -6.14
CA GLU A 52 11.11 2.54 -7.06
C GLU A 52 11.46 4.03 -6.89
N GLU A 53 10.46 4.87 -6.58
CA GLU A 53 10.62 6.31 -6.28
C GLU A 53 11.15 6.58 -4.85
N GLY A 54 11.32 5.55 -4.01
CA GLY A 54 11.78 5.70 -2.62
C GLY A 54 10.76 6.32 -1.66
N LYS A 55 9.47 6.40 -2.05
CA LYS A 55 8.40 7.00 -1.25
C LYS A 55 7.71 6.03 -0.30
N VAL A 56 7.79 4.73 -0.57
CA VAL A 56 7.32 3.67 0.32
C VAL A 56 8.42 2.61 0.43
N THR A 57 8.50 1.97 1.59
CA THR A 57 9.49 0.91 1.83
C THR A 57 8.73 -0.36 2.25
N PRO A 58 9.13 -1.55 1.77
CA PRO A 58 8.56 -2.78 2.25
C PRO A 58 8.83 -2.94 3.75
N SER A 59 7.75 -2.81 4.51
CA SER A 59 7.45 -3.56 5.72
C SER A 59 7.92 -5.00 5.71
N GLU A 60 9.13 -5.33 6.20
CA GLU A 60 9.62 -6.67 6.55
C GLU A 60 8.70 -7.84 6.13
N TYR A 61 9.14 -8.64 5.15
CA TYR A 61 8.45 -9.86 4.73
C TYR A 61 8.46 -10.90 5.87
N TYR A 62 7.61 -10.72 6.88
CA TYR A 62 7.48 -11.67 7.96
C TYR A 62 6.67 -12.88 7.49
N TYR A 63 7.38 -13.97 7.22
CA TYR A 63 6.80 -15.32 7.22
C TYR A 63 7.33 -16.06 8.47
N VAL A 64 6.44 -16.41 9.39
CA VAL A 64 6.68 -17.23 10.60
C VAL A 64 5.44 -18.09 10.89
N ARG A 65 5.51 -19.31 11.45
CA ARG A 65 5.93 -20.64 10.93
C ARG A 65 4.93 -21.69 11.48
N ARG A 66 4.73 -22.84 10.81
CA ARG A 66 4.36 -24.16 11.41
C ARG A 66 5.06 -25.22 10.53
N ALA A 67 5.92 -26.14 10.96
CA ALA A 67 6.19 -26.80 12.23
C ALA A 67 7.68 -26.75 12.66
#